data_AF-A0A315AB16-F1
#
_entry.id   AF-A0A315AB16-F1
#
_cell.length_a   1.000
_cell.length_b   1.000
_cell.length_c   1.000
_cell.angle_alpha   90.00
_cell.angle_beta   90.00
_cell.angle_gamma   90.00
#
_symmetry.space_group_name_H-M   'P 1'
#
loop_
_entity.id
_entity.type
_entity.pdbx_description
1 polymer ?
#
loop_
_entity_poly.entity_id
_entity_poly.type
_entity_poly.pdbx_seq_one_letter_code
_entity_poly.pdbx_strand_id
1 'polypeptide(L)'
;MDISNEASVDPFPIGPSTIVGRTIAFRVLFCKSMSQLRQQMFRTLLRLIYRCRDFLAPMFSWLHPRNPQGILAMVTIIAFLLKRYTNVKVKAEMAYRRKFWRNMMRTALTYEEWAHAARMLDKETPKMNESDLYDEEVVRNKLQELHHRREEGSLRDIMFCMRADLVRNLGNMCNSELHKEKLHVPKLIKEYIDEVSTQLRMVCDSDSEELSLEEKLAFMHETRHAFGRTALLLSGGASLGSFHVGVVKTLVEHKLLPRIIAGVGLCAVVATRSWPELQSFFEDSWHSLQFFDQMGGIFTVVKRVMTRGAVHEIRQLQMMLRHLTSNLTFQEAYDMTGRILGITVCSPRKHEPPRCLNYLTSPHVVIWSAVTASCAFPGLFEAN
;
A
#
# COMPACT_ATOMS: atom_id res chain seq x y z
N MET A 1 76.28 -4.05 -20.34
CA MET A 1 75.72 -5.29 -19.78
C MET A 1 75.31 -4.95 -18.37
N ASP A 2 74.02 -4.70 -18.15
CA ASP A 2 73.40 -4.68 -16.82
C ASP A 2 72.04 -5.36 -16.98
N ILE A 3 71.86 -6.44 -16.22
CA ILE A 3 70.84 -7.47 -16.39
C ILE A 3 69.64 -7.08 -15.53
N SER A 4 68.49 -6.91 -16.17
CA SER A 4 67.20 -6.68 -15.50
C SER A 4 66.73 -7.95 -14.79
N ASN A 5 66.56 -7.87 -13.47
CA ASN A 5 65.89 -8.87 -12.65
C ASN A 5 64.37 -8.72 -12.75
N GLU A 6 63.73 -9.47 -13.66
CA GLU A 6 62.32 -9.84 -13.51
C GLU A 6 62.15 -11.31 -13.90
N ALA A 7 61.82 -12.15 -12.92
CA ALA A 7 61.45 -13.54 -13.16
C ALA A 7 59.96 -13.59 -13.56
N SER A 8 59.68 -13.94 -14.81
CA SER A 8 58.32 -14.24 -15.26
C SER A 8 57.88 -15.60 -14.72
N VAL A 9 56.84 -15.61 -13.89
CA VAL A 9 56.20 -16.85 -13.44
C VAL A 9 55.05 -17.18 -14.39
N ASP A 10 55.30 -18.09 -15.32
CA ASP A 10 54.22 -18.65 -16.14
C ASP A 10 53.35 -19.59 -15.29
N PRO A 11 52.01 -19.44 -15.30
CA PRO A 11 51.14 -20.34 -14.57
C PRO A 11 51.16 -21.74 -15.18
N PHE A 12 51.80 -22.68 -14.50
CA PHE A 12 51.78 -24.11 -14.85
C PHE A 12 50.48 -24.75 -14.31
N PRO A 13 49.60 -25.31 -15.16
CA PRO A 13 48.36 -25.91 -14.68
C PRO A 13 48.64 -27.29 -14.08
N ILE A 14 48.63 -27.38 -12.74
CA ILE A 14 48.59 -28.67 -12.03
C ILE A 14 47.12 -29.12 -11.96
N GLY A 15 46.67 -29.83 -12.99
CA GLY A 15 45.36 -30.48 -12.98
C GLY A 15 44.70 -30.60 -14.35
N PRO A 16 43.67 -31.47 -14.49
CA PRO A 16 43.01 -31.70 -15.77
C PRO A 16 42.34 -30.41 -16.29
N SER A 17 42.70 -30.01 -17.51
CA SER A 17 42.23 -28.78 -18.16
C SER A 17 40.85 -28.91 -18.80
N THR A 18 40.35 -30.14 -18.96
CA THR A 18 39.02 -30.39 -19.55
C THR A 18 37.93 -30.33 -18.49
N ILE A 19 36.77 -29.77 -18.88
CA ILE A 19 35.58 -29.65 -18.02
C ILE A 19 35.22 -31.02 -17.43
N VAL A 20 35.26 -32.08 -18.24
CA VAL A 20 34.98 -33.47 -17.82
C VAL A 20 35.97 -33.96 -16.77
N GLY A 21 37.27 -33.67 -16.93
CA GLY A 21 38.29 -34.05 -15.93
C GLY A 21 38.10 -33.32 -14.60
N ARG A 22 37.67 -32.05 -14.62
CA ARG A 22 37.34 -31.29 -13.41
C ARG A 22 36.11 -31.84 -12.70
N THR A 23 35.05 -32.23 -13.42
CA THR A 23 33.85 -32.82 -12.79
C THR A 23 34.13 -34.15 -12.12
N ILE A 24 34.96 -35.01 -12.74
CA ILE A 24 35.35 -36.31 -12.17
C ILE A 24 36.23 -36.10 -10.92
N ALA A 25 37.22 -35.20 -10.98
CA ALA A 25 38.06 -34.87 -9.83
C ALA A 25 37.25 -34.33 -8.65
N PHE A 26 36.29 -33.42 -8.92
CA PHE A 26 35.37 -32.91 -7.89
C PHE A 26 34.50 -34.02 -7.29
N ARG A 27 33.97 -34.93 -8.11
CA ARG A 27 33.15 -36.06 -7.63
C ARG A 27 33.94 -37.01 -6.73
N VAL A 28 35.19 -37.31 -7.08
CA VAL A 28 36.06 -38.20 -6.28
C VAL A 28 36.47 -37.54 -4.96
N LEU A 29 36.83 -36.25 -4.99
CA LEU A 29 37.19 -35.48 -3.78
C LEU A 29 36.01 -35.37 -2.80
N PHE A 30 34.81 -35.05 -3.30
CA PHE A 30 33.61 -34.95 -2.45
C PHE A 30 33.15 -36.31 -1.92
N CYS A 31 33.20 -37.39 -2.70
CA CYS A 31 32.80 -38.72 -2.21
C CYS A 31 33.71 -39.23 -1.08
N LYS A 32 35.03 -39.02 -1.17
CA LYS A 32 35.97 -39.44 -0.13
C LYS A 32 35.84 -38.57 1.13
N SER A 33 35.66 -37.26 0.96
CA SER A 33 35.45 -36.30 2.06
C SER A 33 34.11 -36.50 2.78
N MET A 34 33.03 -36.78 2.05
CA MET A 34 31.69 -36.98 2.63
C MET A 34 31.59 -38.29 3.41
N SER A 35 32.26 -39.36 2.96
CA SER A 35 32.34 -40.63 3.71
C SER A 35 33.07 -40.45 5.04
N GLN A 36 34.20 -39.73 5.03
CA GLN A 36 34.96 -39.43 6.25
C GLN A 36 34.19 -38.51 7.21
N LEU A 37 33.52 -37.48 6.69
CA LEU A 37 32.66 -36.59 7.48
C LEU A 37 31.49 -37.36 8.11
N ARG A 38 30.86 -38.26 7.36
CA ARG A 38 29.76 -39.11 7.87
C ARG A 38 30.24 -40.05 8.98
N GLN A 39 31.42 -40.64 8.84
CA GLN A 39 32.02 -41.47 9.89
C GLN A 39 32.43 -40.66 11.13
N GLN A 40 32.98 -39.46 10.95
CA GLN A 40 33.28 -38.56 12.07
C GLN A 40 32.01 -38.14 12.80
N MET A 41 31.00 -37.66 12.08
CA MET A 41 29.68 -37.30 12.63
C MET A 41 29.02 -38.47 13.35
N PHE A 42 29.10 -39.69 12.81
CA PHE A 42 28.59 -40.88 13.47
C PHE A 42 29.34 -41.16 14.78
N ARG A 43 30.68 -41.04 14.81
CA ARG A 43 31.49 -41.23 16.03
C ARG A 43 31.26 -40.13 17.07
N THR A 44 31.05 -38.87 16.67
CA THR A 44 30.69 -37.79 17.61
C THR A 44 29.28 -37.98 18.14
N LEU A 45 28.32 -38.37 17.29
CA LEU A 45 26.96 -38.70 17.73
C LEU A 45 26.97 -39.86 18.72
N LEU A 46 27.74 -40.93 18.45
CA LEU A 46 27.89 -42.06 19.36
C LEU A 46 28.49 -41.61 20.70
N ARG A 47 29.56 -40.80 20.68
CA ARG A 47 30.15 -40.24 21.92
C ARG A 47 29.16 -39.36 22.68
N LEU A 48 28.34 -38.58 21.99
CA LEU A 48 27.30 -37.76 22.63
C LEU A 48 26.21 -38.64 23.26
N ILE A 49 25.80 -39.72 22.59
CA ILE A 49 24.82 -40.68 23.10
C ILE A 49 25.37 -41.39 24.35
N TYR A 50 26.61 -41.88 24.31
CA TYR A 50 27.24 -42.51 25.48
C TYR A 50 27.42 -41.53 26.64
N ARG A 51 27.84 -40.29 26.37
CA ARG A 51 27.96 -39.25 27.41
C ARG A 51 26.61 -38.84 28.00
N CYS A 52 25.56 -38.78 27.18
CA CYS A 52 24.19 -38.61 27.68
C CYS A 52 23.73 -39.81 28.50
N ARG A 53 24.04 -41.05 28.10
CA ARG A 53 23.67 -42.26 28.85
C ARG A 53 24.27 -42.25 30.26
N ASP A 54 25.52 -41.86 30.42
CA ASP A 54 26.17 -41.78 31.73
C ASP A 54 25.59 -40.63 32.59
N PHE A 55 25.14 -39.56 31.96
CA PHE A 55 24.43 -38.46 32.65
C PHE A 55 22.98 -38.83 33.04
N LEU A 56 22.32 -39.68 32.25
CA LEU A 56 20.95 -40.15 32.49
C LEU A 56 20.89 -41.33 33.47
N ALA A 57 21.99 -42.07 33.67
CA ALA A 57 22.07 -43.21 34.59
C ALA A 57 21.57 -42.91 36.03
N PRO A 58 21.96 -41.80 36.70
CA PRO A 58 21.41 -41.44 38.01
C PRO A 58 19.95 -40.95 37.97
N MET A 59 19.44 -40.51 36.81
CA MET A 59 18.01 -40.19 36.66
C MET A 59 17.14 -41.45 36.62
N PHE A 60 17.62 -42.57 36.07
CA PHE A 60 16.86 -43.81 36.04
C PHE A 60 16.64 -44.42 37.44
N SER A 61 17.54 -44.20 38.40
CA SER A 61 17.31 -44.57 39.80
C SER A 61 16.27 -43.72 40.52
N TRP A 62 16.08 -42.46 40.09
CA TRP A 62 15.06 -41.56 40.61
C TRP A 62 13.65 -41.88 40.09
N LEU A 63 13.58 -42.60 38.96
CA LEU A 63 12.38 -43.08 38.27
C LEU A 63 11.82 -44.42 38.80
N HIS A 64 12.38 -44.96 39.89
CA HIS A 64 11.94 -46.25 40.44
C HIS A 64 10.48 -46.16 40.96
N PRO A 65 9.63 -47.19 40.74
CA PRO A 65 8.20 -47.19 41.11
C PRO A 65 7.88 -47.03 42.62
N ARG A 66 8.91 -46.90 43.47
CA ARG A 66 8.78 -46.64 44.91
C ARG A 66 9.02 -45.18 45.31
N ASN A 67 9.38 -44.30 44.37
CA ASN A 67 9.64 -42.89 44.62
C ASN A 67 8.52 -41.99 44.04
N PRO A 68 7.49 -41.63 44.82
CA PRO A 68 6.34 -40.88 44.32
C PRO A 68 6.70 -39.47 43.80
N GLN A 69 7.75 -38.85 44.34
CA GLN A 69 8.21 -37.51 43.92
C GLN A 69 8.84 -37.52 42.52
N GLY A 70 9.60 -38.56 42.18
CA GLY A 70 10.21 -38.72 40.86
C GLY A 70 9.18 -39.00 39.76
N ILE A 71 8.16 -39.81 40.06
CA ILE A 71 7.03 -40.06 39.15
C ILE A 71 6.24 -38.78 38.89
N LEU A 72 5.95 -37.99 39.94
CA LEU A 72 5.24 -36.71 39.80
C LEU A 72 6.04 -35.69 38.96
N ALA A 73 7.36 -35.59 39.18
CA ALA A 73 8.23 -34.73 38.37
C ALA A 73 8.24 -35.17 36.90
N MET A 74 8.25 -36.47 36.63
CA MET A 74 8.23 -36.98 35.25
C MET A 74 6.88 -36.77 34.56
N VAL A 75 5.77 -37.00 35.25
CA VAL A 75 4.43 -36.71 34.73
C VAL A 75 4.27 -35.21 34.44
N THR A 76 4.76 -34.34 35.33
CA THR A 76 4.70 -32.89 35.09
C THR A 76 5.58 -32.44 33.93
N ILE A 77 6.79 -33.02 33.77
CA ILE A 77 7.66 -32.76 32.61
C ILE A 77 7.00 -33.25 31.32
N ILE A 78 6.45 -34.46 31.30
CA ILE A 78 5.76 -35.01 30.11
C ILE A 78 4.54 -34.16 29.76
N ALA A 79 3.72 -33.79 30.75
CA ALA A 79 2.56 -32.93 30.54
C ALA A 79 2.97 -31.55 30.00
N PHE A 80 4.06 -30.96 30.52
CA PHE A 80 4.61 -29.71 30.03
C PHE A 80 5.13 -29.81 28.59
N LEU A 81 5.86 -30.89 28.26
CA LEU A 81 6.36 -31.14 26.91
C LEU A 81 5.23 -31.37 25.91
N LEU A 82 4.21 -32.14 26.28
CA LEU A 82 3.01 -32.33 25.46
C LEU A 82 2.28 -31.00 25.25
N LYS A 83 2.06 -30.22 26.31
CA LYS A 83 1.44 -28.87 26.22
C LYS A 83 2.28 -27.93 25.35
N ARG A 84 3.61 -28.00 25.44
CA ARG A 84 4.49 -27.19 24.60
C ARG A 84 4.43 -27.63 23.14
N TYR A 85 4.44 -28.94 22.88
CA TYR A 85 4.32 -29.49 21.53
C TYR A 85 2.98 -29.13 20.88
N THR A 86 1.87 -29.29 21.59
CA THR A 86 0.54 -28.91 21.08
C THR A 86 0.47 -27.42 20.79
N ASN A 87 0.96 -26.56 21.69
CA ASN A 87 1.01 -25.11 21.46
C ASN A 87 1.88 -24.72 20.25
N VAL A 88 3.06 -25.35 20.09
CA VAL A 88 3.94 -25.08 18.94
C VAL A 88 3.29 -25.57 17.65
N LYS A 89 2.67 -26.74 17.65
CA LYS A 89 1.95 -27.29 16.49
C LYS A 89 0.81 -26.36 16.05
N VAL A 90 -0.03 -25.91 17.00
CA VAL A 90 -1.12 -24.96 16.72
C VAL A 90 -0.58 -23.64 16.17
N LYS A 91 0.48 -23.09 16.77
CA LYS A 91 1.12 -21.86 16.28
C LYS A 91 1.70 -22.02 14.86
N ALA A 92 2.31 -23.18 14.57
CA ALA A 92 2.86 -23.49 13.25
C ALA A 92 1.76 -23.65 12.20
N GLU A 93 0.66 -24.35 12.53
CA GLU A 93 -0.50 -24.49 11.65
C GLU A 93 -1.14 -23.13 11.35
N MET A 94 -1.33 -22.28 12.36
CA MET A 94 -1.84 -20.91 12.16
C MET A 94 -0.90 -20.08 11.28
N ALA A 95 0.42 -20.17 11.49
CA ALA A 95 1.39 -19.46 10.65
C ALA A 95 1.36 -19.94 9.19
N TYR A 96 1.20 -21.24 8.98
CA TYR A 96 1.03 -21.83 7.65
C TYR A 96 -0.25 -21.32 6.97
N ARG A 97 -1.39 -21.34 7.67
CA ARG A 97 -2.67 -20.83 7.15
C ARG A 97 -2.59 -19.34 6.80
N ARG A 98 -2.00 -18.51 7.66
CA ARG A 98 -1.80 -17.09 7.35
C ARG A 98 -0.94 -16.89 6.11
N LYS A 99 0.14 -17.66 5.95
CA LYS A 99 0.99 -17.61 4.75
C LYS A 99 0.21 -18.02 3.50
N PHE A 100 -0.61 -19.06 3.60
CA PHE A 100 -1.48 -19.50 2.51
C PHE A 100 -2.44 -18.40 2.07
N TRP A 101 -3.17 -17.78 3.01
CA TRP A 101 -4.13 -16.70 2.68
C TRP A 101 -3.44 -15.45 2.12
N ARG A 102 -2.29 -15.04 2.66
CA ARG A 102 -1.49 -13.95 2.08
C ARG A 102 -1.05 -14.23 0.65
N ASN A 103 -0.62 -15.47 0.38
CA ASN A 103 -0.25 -15.86 -0.97
C ASN A 103 -1.47 -15.83 -1.90
N MET A 104 -2.63 -16.31 -1.44
CA MET A 104 -3.89 -16.24 -2.17
C MET A 104 -4.28 -14.81 -2.51
N MET A 105 -4.15 -13.87 -1.56
CA MET A 105 -4.39 -12.44 -1.82
C MET A 105 -3.44 -11.88 -2.88
N ARG A 106 -2.15 -12.28 -2.87
CA ARG A 106 -1.16 -11.81 -3.85
C ARG A 106 -1.39 -12.35 -5.26
N THR A 107 -1.98 -13.53 -5.38
CA THR A 107 -2.24 -14.19 -6.66
C THR A 107 -3.69 -14.06 -7.12
N ALA A 108 -4.56 -13.40 -6.35
CA ALA A 108 -5.96 -13.21 -6.67
C ALA A 108 -6.11 -12.42 -7.97
N LEU A 109 -7.00 -12.89 -8.84
CA LEU A 109 -7.29 -12.24 -10.12
C LEU A 109 -8.56 -11.39 -10.04
N THR A 110 -9.42 -11.68 -9.07
CA THR A 110 -10.67 -10.95 -8.84
C THR A 110 -10.73 -10.35 -7.44
N TYR A 111 -11.52 -9.29 -7.29
CA TYR A 111 -11.79 -8.69 -5.98
C TYR A 111 -12.44 -9.69 -5.02
N GLU A 112 -13.38 -10.52 -5.48
CA GLU A 112 -14.07 -11.50 -4.63
C GLU A 112 -13.11 -12.56 -4.06
N GLU A 113 -12.18 -13.05 -4.88
CA GLU A 113 -11.11 -13.96 -4.41
C GLU A 113 -10.22 -13.28 -3.37
N TRP A 114 -9.80 -12.05 -3.65
CA TRP A 114 -8.98 -11.27 -2.73
C TRP A 114 -9.72 -11.01 -1.40
N ALA A 115 -10.98 -10.59 -1.46
CA ALA A 115 -11.81 -10.27 -0.30
C ALA A 115 -12.12 -11.51 0.55
N HIS A 116 -12.37 -12.65 -0.09
CA HIS A 116 -12.51 -13.93 0.61
C HIS A 116 -11.21 -14.30 1.33
N ALA A 117 -10.07 -14.22 0.64
CA ALA A 117 -8.77 -14.52 1.24
C ALA A 117 -8.41 -13.56 2.39
N ALA A 118 -8.67 -12.26 2.24
CA ALA A 118 -8.47 -11.25 3.28
C ALA A 118 -9.34 -11.53 4.52
N ARG A 119 -10.62 -11.87 4.32
CA ARG A 119 -11.53 -12.25 5.41
C ARG A 119 -11.05 -13.48 6.17
N MET A 120 -10.54 -14.49 5.45
CA MET A 120 -9.99 -15.69 6.07
C MET A 120 -8.66 -15.41 6.78
N LEU A 121 -7.82 -14.53 6.23
CA LEU A 121 -6.60 -14.05 6.88
C LEU A 121 -6.90 -13.32 8.19
N ASP A 122 -7.91 -12.45 8.21
CA ASP A 122 -8.36 -11.73 9.40
C ASP A 122 -8.81 -12.70 10.50
N LYS A 123 -9.54 -13.77 10.14
CA LYS A 123 -9.99 -14.81 11.10
C LYS A 123 -8.83 -15.62 11.72
N GLU A 124 -7.80 -15.91 10.92
CA GLU A 124 -6.63 -16.69 11.34
C GLU A 124 -5.53 -15.84 11.99
N THR A 125 -5.66 -14.52 11.90
CA THR A 125 -4.79 -13.57 12.58
C THR A 125 -5.32 -13.37 14.00
N PRO A 126 -4.55 -13.72 15.04
CA PRO A 126 -4.97 -13.41 16.40
C PRO A 126 -5.20 -11.90 16.48
N LYS A 127 -6.23 -11.47 17.23
CA LYS A 127 -6.48 -10.04 17.47
C LYS A 127 -5.18 -9.42 17.98
N MET A 128 -4.46 -8.74 17.10
CA MET A 128 -3.33 -7.92 17.49
C MET A 128 -3.90 -6.77 18.30
N ASN A 129 -3.13 -6.27 19.26
CA ASN A 129 -3.46 -4.99 19.87
C ASN A 129 -3.34 -3.95 18.77
N GLU A 130 -4.49 -3.45 18.28
CA GLU A 130 -4.53 -2.41 17.25
C GLU A 130 -4.14 -1.04 17.84
N SER A 131 -4.02 -0.97 19.17
CA SER A 131 -3.51 0.14 19.98
C SER A 131 -2.14 0.67 19.54
N ASP A 132 -1.34 -0.12 18.82
CA ASP A 132 -0.03 0.31 18.33
C ASP A 132 -0.15 1.21 17.08
N LEU A 133 -1.28 1.13 16.37
CA LEU A 133 -1.50 1.84 15.09
C LEU A 133 -2.35 3.09 15.25
N TYR A 134 -3.27 3.08 16.22
CA TYR A 134 -4.13 4.21 16.57
C TYR A 134 -4.49 4.19 18.06
N ASP A 135 -4.79 5.35 18.61
CA ASP A 135 -5.16 5.53 20.00
C ASP A 135 -6.63 5.12 20.23
N GLU A 136 -6.82 3.86 20.64
CA GLU A 136 -8.14 3.30 20.92
C GLU A 136 -8.87 4.03 22.05
N GLU A 137 -8.15 4.55 23.04
CA GLU A 137 -8.74 5.22 24.20
C GLU A 137 -9.31 6.58 23.79
N VAL A 138 -8.56 7.36 23.02
CA VAL A 138 -9.02 8.66 22.50
C VAL A 138 -10.25 8.50 21.61
N VAL A 139 -10.26 7.52 20.70
CA VAL A 139 -11.42 7.29 19.81
C VAL A 139 -12.63 6.80 20.61
N ARG A 140 -12.43 5.92 21.60
CA ARG A 140 -13.51 5.40 22.45
C ARG A 140 -14.13 6.49 23.32
N ASN A 141 -13.30 7.30 23.97
CA ASN A 141 -13.78 8.40 24.80
C ASN A 141 -14.58 9.40 23.95
N LYS A 142 -14.09 9.73 22.75
CA LYS A 142 -14.82 10.61 21.82
C LYS A 142 -16.15 10.01 21.36
N LEU A 143 -16.19 8.70 21.08
CA LEU A 143 -17.43 8.01 20.71
C LEU A 143 -18.45 8.03 21.86
N GLN A 144 -18.01 7.79 23.09
CA GLN A 144 -18.89 7.89 24.28
C GLN A 144 -19.42 9.32 24.47
N GLU A 145 -18.56 10.32 24.31
CA GLU A 145 -18.94 11.73 24.35
C GLU A 145 -19.98 12.07 23.26
N LEU A 146 -19.82 11.53 22.05
CA LEU A 146 -20.81 11.69 20.97
C LEU A 146 -22.15 11.03 21.32
N HIS A 147 -22.15 9.81 21.85
CA HIS A 147 -23.38 9.12 22.25
C HIS A 147 -24.13 9.86 23.36
N HIS A 148 -23.43 10.27 24.41
CA HIS A 148 -24.02 11.01 25.51
C HIS A 148 -24.64 12.33 25.04
N ARG A 149 -23.94 13.08 24.16
CA ARG A 149 -24.48 14.30 23.54
C ARG A 149 -25.73 14.04 22.71
N ARG A 150 -25.79 12.91 22.00
CA ARG A 150 -26.98 12.56 21.22
C ARG A 150 -28.19 12.22 22.11
N GLU A 151 -27.94 11.63 23.28
CA GLU A 151 -29.00 11.20 24.21
C GLU A 151 -29.54 12.36 25.05
N GLU A 152 -28.66 13.30 25.45
CA GLU A 152 -29.02 14.37 26.41
C GLU A 152 -29.03 15.78 25.80
N GLY A 153 -28.38 15.99 24.66
CA GLY A 153 -28.17 17.32 24.07
C GLY A 153 -29.21 17.75 23.04
N SER A 154 -29.32 19.06 22.83
CA SER A 154 -30.11 19.64 21.75
C SER A 154 -29.38 19.55 20.40
N LEU A 155 -30.10 19.76 19.29
CA LEU A 155 -29.48 19.86 17.96
C LEU A 155 -28.45 21.01 17.89
N ARG A 156 -28.71 22.11 18.61
CA ARG A 156 -27.78 23.24 18.72
C ARG A 156 -26.49 22.85 19.44
N ASP A 157 -26.55 22.01 20.47
CA ASP A 157 -25.37 21.51 21.18
C ASP A 157 -24.52 20.58 20.30
N ILE A 158 -25.18 19.71 19.54
CA ILE A 158 -24.51 18.85 18.54
C ILE A 158 -23.78 19.72 17.51
N MET A 159 -24.46 20.71 16.95
CA MET A 159 -23.88 21.64 15.97
C MET A 159 -22.70 22.43 16.54
N PHE A 160 -22.82 22.92 17.77
CA PHE A 160 -21.77 23.67 18.45
C PHE A 160 -20.51 22.81 18.63
N CYS A 161 -20.67 21.59 19.14
CA CYS A 161 -19.54 20.71 19.37
C CYS A 161 -18.89 20.23 18.08
N MET A 162 -19.68 19.82 17.08
CA MET A 162 -19.16 19.33 15.81
C MET A 162 -18.31 20.38 15.08
N ARG A 163 -18.69 21.66 15.16
CA ARG A 163 -17.89 22.76 14.58
C ARG A 163 -16.50 22.88 15.23
N ALA A 164 -16.40 22.64 16.53
CA ALA A 164 -15.18 22.85 17.29
C ALA A 164 -14.25 21.62 17.28
N ASP A 165 -14.81 20.42 17.27
CA ASP A 165 -14.11 19.22 17.75
C ASP A 165 -14.12 18.05 16.74
N LEU A 166 -14.72 18.24 15.55
CA LEU A 166 -14.68 17.21 14.52
C LEU A 166 -13.33 17.19 13.78
N VAL A 167 -12.45 16.28 14.20
CA VAL A 167 -11.10 16.12 13.63
C VAL A 167 -11.03 14.88 12.72
N ARG A 168 -10.45 15.07 11.53
CA ARG A 168 -10.36 14.01 10.51
C ARG A 168 -9.49 12.83 10.88
N ASN A 169 -8.36 13.04 11.57
CA ASN A 169 -7.42 11.98 11.95
C ASN A 169 -7.34 11.84 13.48
N LEU A 170 -8.49 11.69 14.14
CA LEU A 170 -8.57 11.50 15.58
C LEU A 170 -7.79 10.25 16.02
N GLY A 171 -6.89 10.39 16.98
CA GLY A 171 -6.12 9.26 17.50
C GLY A 171 -5.32 8.49 16.45
N ASN A 172 -4.95 9.12 15.32
CA ASN A 172 -4.30 8.46 14.18
C ASN A 172 -5.15 7.36 13.50
N MET A 173 -6.48 7.44 13.56
CA MET A 173 -7.40 6.47 12.95
C MET A 173 -7.31 6.40 11.39
N CYS A 174 -6.67 7.36 10.73
CA CYS A 174 -6.41 7.33 9.29
C CYS A 174 -5.07 6.68 8.92
N ASN A 175 -4.40 5.99 9.83
CA ASN A 175 -3.15 5.30 9.56
C ASN A 175 -3.30 4.26 8.44
N SER A 176 -2.50 4.39 7.38
CA SER A 176 -2.56 3.50 6.21
C SER A 176 -2.30 2.03 6.53
N GLU A 177 -1.49 1.74 7.55
CA GLU A 177 -1.18 0.37 7.95
C GLU A 177 -2.42 -0.35 8.55
N LEU A 178 -3.46 0.38 8.98
CA LEU A 178 -4.73 -0.21 9.40
C LEU A 178 -5.49 -0.90 8.26
N HIS A 179 -5.26 -0.47 7.02
CA HIS A 179 -5.98 -0.96 5.84
C HIS A 179 -5.17 -2.00 5.05
N LYS A 180 -3.91 -2.24 5.43
CA LYS A 180 -3.00 -3.11 4.71
C LYS A 180 -3.37 -4.58 4.93
N GLU A 181 -3.64 -5.29 3.82
CA GLU A 181 -4.09 -6.68 3.83
C GLU A 181 -5.40 -6.93 4.63
N LYS A 182 -6.15 -5.88 4.99
CA LYS A 182 -7.42 -5.99 5.71
C LYS A 182 -8.58 -5.60 4.80
N LEU A 183 -9.68 -6.34 4.91
CA LEU A 183 -10.91 -6.02 4.18
C LEU A 183 -11.71 -4.91 4.86
N HIS A 184 -11.66 -4.84 6.19
CA HIS A 184 -12.48 -3.94 6.99
C HIS A 184 -11.62 -3.08 7.91
N VAL A 185 -12.14 -1.88 8.21
CA VAL A 185 -11.58 -1.02 9.25
C VAL A 185 -11.87 -1.58 10.65
N PRO A 186 -11.06 -1.25 11.66
CA PRO A 186 -11.37 -1.54 13.05
C PRO A 186 -12.79 -1.14 13.43
N LYS A 187 -13.46 -2.01 14.21
CA LYS A 187 -14.86 -1.84 14.60
C LYS A 187 -15.10 -0.49 15.30
N LEU A 188 -14.19 -0.08 16.18
CA LEU A 188 -14.28 1.18 16.92
C LEU A 188 -14.24 2.41 15.99
N ILE A 189 -13.34 2.40 14.99
CA ILE A 189 -13.26 3.48 13.98
C ILE A 189 -14.55 3.53 13.16
N LYS A 190 -15.09 2.37 12.78
CA LYS A 190 -16.36 2.29 12.07
C LYS A 190 -17.51 2.90 12.89
N GLU A 191 -17.64 2.50 14.15
CA GLU A 191 -18.69 3.02 15.06
C GLU A 191 -18.57 4.53 15.25
N TYR A 192 -17.35 5.06 15.38
CA TYR A 192 -17.11 6.51 15.40
C TYR A 192 -17.58 7.23 14.12
N ILE A 193 -17.20 6.73 12.95
CA ILE A 193 -17.60 7.32 11.66
C ILE A 193 -19.11 7.25 11.46
N ASP A 194 -19.72 6.13 11.83
CA ASP A 194 -21.17 5.91 11.74
C ASP A 194 -21.92 6.87 12.69
N GLU A 195 -21.43 7.08 13.91
CA GLU A 195 -22.02 8.03 14.87
C GLU A 195 -21.94 9.48 14.40
N VAL A 196 -20.76 9.93 13.94
CA VAL A 196 -20.58 11.27 13.35
C VAL A 196 -21.54 11.45 12.16
N SER A 197 -21.60 10.46 11.27
CA SER A 197 -22.49 10.49 10.10
C SER A 197 -23.96 10.56 10.50
N THR A 198 -24.34 9.88 11.58
CA THR A 198 -25.70 9.86 12.11
C THR A 198 -26.09 11.23 12.63
N GLN A 199 -25.24 11.85 13.46
CA GLN A 199 -25.50 13.18 14.00
C GLN A 199 -25.51 14.27 12.92
N LEU A 200 -24.64 14.20 11.91
CA LEU A 200 -24.71 15.09 10.74
C LEU A 200 -26.05 14.96 10.00
N ARG A 201 -26.55 13.74 9.80
CA ARG A 201 -27.87 13.50 9.19
C ARG A 201 -29.00 14.01 10.08
N MET A 202 -28.92 13.81 11.39
CA MET A 202 -29.92 14.35 12.33
C MET A 202 -30.06 15.88 12.20
N VAL A 203 -28.95 16.61 12.04
CA VAL A 203 -29.00 18.05 11.82
C VAL A 203 -29.62 18.39 10.45
N CYS A 204 -29.24 17.69 9.38
CA CYS A 204 -29.80 17.89 8.04
C CYS A 204 -31.30 17.60 7.94
N ASP A 205 -31.72 16.43 8.44
CA ASP A 205 -33.03 15.84 8.22
C ASP A 205 -34.04 16.28 9.30
N SER A 206 -33.62 17.10 10.26
CA SER A 206 -34.52 17.64 11.28
C SER A 206 -35.53 18.61 10.65
N ASP A 207 -36.82 18.31 10.72
CA ASP A 207 -37.89 19.25 10.30
C ASP A 207 -38.28 20.24 11.43
N SER A 208 -37.43 20.35 12.46
CA SER A 208 -37.65 21.22 13.61
C SER A 208 -37.62 22.70 13.21
N GLU A 209 -38.60 23.48 13.69
CA GLU A 209 -38.62 24.95 13.61
C GLU A 209 -37.46 25.62 14.38
N GLU A 210 -36.72 24.85 15.19
CA GLU A 210 -35.58 25.35 15.98
C GLU A 210 -34.39 25.80 15.13
N LEU A 211 -34.26 25.28 13.90
CA LEU A 211 -33.13 25.53 13.00
C LEU A 211 -33.60 25.89 11.60
N SER A 212 -33.29 27.12 11.18
CA SER A 212 -33.52 27.59 9.82
C SER A 212 -32.68 26.81 8.79
N LEU A 213 -33.13 26.79 7.54
CA LEU A 213 -32.38 26.17 6.44
C LEU A 213 -31.02 26.85 6.25
N GLU A 214 -30.97 28.18 6.38
CA GLU A 214 -29.72 28.94 6.30
C GLU A 214 -28.72 28.53 7.38
N GLU A 215 -29.15 28.34 8.63
CA GLU A 215 -28.28 27.89 9.72
C GLU A 215 -27.71 26.48 9.47
N LYS A 216 -28.54 25.56 8.96
CA LYS A 216 -28.12 24.19 8.60
C LYS A 216 -27.11 24.19 7.47
N LEU A 217 -27.34 24.99 6.43
CA LEU A 217 -26.42 25.14 5.31
C LEU A 217 -25.09 25.74 5.77
N ALA A 218 -25.12 26.82 6.55
CA ALA A 218 -23.92 27.45 7.10
C ALA A 218 -23.09 26.44 7.92
N PHE A 219 -23.74 25.70 8.82
CA PHE A 219 -23.11 24.62 9.59
C PHE A 219 -22.42 23.58 8.72
N MET A 220 -23.11 23.08 7.69
CA MET A 220 -22.55 22.05 6.81
C MET A 220 -21.37 22.60 6.00
N HIS A 221 -21.45 23.84 5.54
CA HIS A 221 -20.37 24.50 4.82
C HIS A 221 -19.13 24.70 5.70
N GLU A 222 -19.31 25.21 6.92
CA GLU A 222 -18.26 25.43 7.91
C GLU A 222 -17.61 24.12 8.37
N THR A 223 -18.43 23.14 8.78
CA THR A 223 -17.97 21.83 9.25
C THR A 223 -17.20 21.11 8.14
N ARG A 224 -17.68 21.16 6.89
CA ARG A 224 -16.95 20.59 5.74
C ARG A 224 -15.65 21.33 5.46
N HIS A 225 -15.60 22.64 5.69
CA HIS A 225 -14.37 23.41 5.52
C HIS A 225 -13.32 23.05 6.58
N ALA A 226 -13.74 22.92 7.84
CA ALA A 226 -12.88 22.55 8.97
C ALA A 226 -12.40 21.09 8.90
N PHE A 227 -13.32 20.14 8.65
CA PHE A 227 -13.00 18.72 8.53
C PHE A 227 -12.16 18.41 7.28
N GLY A 228 -12.32 19.22 6.25
CA GLY A 228 -11.66 19.06 4.96
C GLY A 228 -12.37 18.08 4.03
N ARG A 229 -11.78 17.89 2.85
CA ARG A 229 -12.34 17.08 1.76
C ARG A 229 -11.33 16.03 1.32
N THR A 230 -11.81 14.88 0.87
CA THR A 230 -10.94 13.87 0.26
C THR A 230 -10.49 14.35 -1.12
N ALA A 231 -9.19 14.22 -1.38
CA ALA A 231 -8.59 14.52 -2.67
C ALA A 231 -7.86 13.27 -3.19
N LEU A 232 -7.96 13.03 -4.50
CA LEU A 232 -7.18 12.01 -5.18
C LEU A 232 -5.97 12.67 -5.84
N LEU A 233 -4.77 12.28 -5.41
CA LEU A 233 -3.53 12.72 -6.03
C LEU A 233 -2.98 11.61 -6.93
N LEU A 234 -3.00 11.81 -8.23
CA LEU A 234 -2.37 10.91 -9.19
C LEU A 234 -1.02 11.49 -9.60
N SER A 235 0.02 11.11 -8.85
CA SER A 235 1.39 11.52 -9.13
C SER A 235 1.99 10.63 -10.22
N GLY A 236 2.42 11.24 -11.33
CA GLY A 236 3.06 10.53 -12.44
C GLY A 236 2.89 11.27 -13.77
N GLY A 237 4.00 11.60 -14.43
CA GLY A 237 4.02 12.14 -15.79
C GLY A 237 4.15 11.05 -16.86
N ALA A 238 3.73 11.37 -18.09
CA ALA A 238 3.88 10.52 -19.28
C ALA A 238 3.39 9.07 -19.08
N SER A 239 4.23 8.07 -19.39
CA SER A 239 3.89 6.65 -19.35
C SER A 239 3.50 6.11 -17.97
N LEU A 240 3.84 6.80 -16.88
CA LEU A 240 3.42 6.36 -15.54
C LEU A 240 1.92 6.57 -15.31
N GLY A 241 1.24 7.33 -16.18
CA GLY A 241 -0.21 7.52 -16.14
C GLY A 241 -1.02 6.23 -16.30
N SER A 242 -0.47 5.21 -16.98
CA SER A 242 -1.13 3.92 -17.15
C SER A 242 -1.33 3.15 -15.84
N PHE A 243 -0.44 3.32 -14.86
CA PHE A 243 -0.59 2.70 -13.53
C PHE A 243 -1.84 3.18 -12.78
N HIS A 244 -2.28 4.41 -13.06
CA HIS A 244 -3.45 5.01 -12.41
C HIS A 244 -4.77 4.59 -13.06
N VAL A 245 -4.75 4.03 -14.28
CA VAL A 245 -5.97 3.66 -15.03
C VAL A 245 -6.81 2.66 -14.26
N GLY A 246 -6.19 1.59 -13.73
CA GLY A 246 -6.90 0.57 -12.95
C GLY A 246 -7.52 1.16 -11.68
N VAL A 247 -6.77 1.98 -10.96
CA VAL A 247 -7.25 2.64 -9.73
C VAL A 247 -8.45 3.53 -10.01
N VAL A 248 -8.35 4.41 -11.03
CA VAL A 248 -9.44 5.32 -11.37
C VAL A 248 -10.65 4.58 -11.92
N LYS A 249 -10.45 3.56 -12.77
CA LYS A 249 -11.52 2.70 -13.26
C LYS A 249 -12.33 2.11 -12.10
N THR A 250 -11.65 1.48 -11.14
CA THR A 250 -12.32 0.91 -9.95
C THR A 250 -13.07 1.98 -9.14
N LEU A 251 -12.47 3.17 -8.95
CA LEU A 251 -13.16 4.27 -8.26
C LEU A 251 -14.41 4.76 -9.02
N VAL A 252 -14.39 4.76 -10.35
CA VAL A 252 -15.54 5.14 -11.17
C VAL A 252 -16.63 4.07 -11.14
N GLU A 253 -16.27 2.80 -11.34
CA GLU A 253 -17.22 1.66 -11.30
C GLU A 253 -17.99 1.59 -9.98
N HIS A 254 -17.29 1.83 -8.87
CA HIS A 254 -17.88 1.81 -7.53
C HIS A 254 -18.43 3.17 -7.06
N LYS A 255 -18.41 4.22 -7.89
CA LYS A 255 -18.87 5.58 -7.55
C LYS A 255 -18.16 6.19 -6.32
N LEU A 256 -16.87 5.91 -6.17
CA LEU A 256 -16.00 6.35 -5.07
C LEU A 256 -14.99 7.43 -5.49
N LEU A 257 -15.06 7.93 -6.73
CA LEU A 257 -14.14 8.94 -7.24
C LEU A 257 -14.27 10.27 -6.47
N PRO A 258 -13.19 10.77 -5.82
CA PRO A 258 -13.24 12.05 -5.10
C PRO A 258 -13.50 13.25 -6.03
N ARG A 259 -14.20 14.25 -5.51
CA ARG A 259 -14.49 15.49 -6.24
C ARG A 259 -13.25 16.34 -6.50
N ILE A 260 -12.23 16.24 -5.65
CA ILE A 260 -10.96 16.96 -5.79
C ILE A 260 -9.93 16.00 -6.37
N ILE A 261 -9.36 16.37 -7.51
CA ILE A 261 -8.39 15.55 -8.23
C ILE A 261 -7.18 16.40 -8.56
N ALA A 262 -5.99 15.94 -8.20
CA ALA A 262 -4.74 16.64 -8.43
C ALA A 262 -3.77 15.75 -9.20
N GLY A 263 -3.05 16.34 -10.17
CA GLY A 263 -2.07 15.63 -10.99
C GLY A 263 -2.24 15.93 -12.48
N VAL A 264 -1.53 15.17 -13.32
CA VAL A 264 -1.47 15.37 -14.78
C VAL A 264 -2.03 14.17 -15.56
N GLY A 265 -2.27 14.35 -16.86
CA GLY A 265 -2.72 13.27 -17.75
C GLY A 265 -4.11 12.75 -17.40
N LEU A 266 -4.18 11.63 -16.67
CA LEU A 266 -5.45 10.98 -16.30
C LEU A 266 -6.35 11.90 -15.47
N CYS A 267 -5.80 12.76 -14.62
CA CYS A 267 -6.58 13.75 -13.87
C CYS A 267 -7.37 14.71 -14.78
N ALA A 268 -6.75 15.15 -15.89
CA ALA A 268 -7.39 16.03 -16.85
C ALA A 268 -8.54 15.31 -17.57
N VAL A 269 -8.29 14.08 -18.05
CA VAL A 269 -9.31 13.21 -18.66
C VAL A 269 -10.52 13.03 -17.74
N VAL A 270 -10.25 12.74 -16.47
CA VAL A 270 -11.28 12.55 -15.46
C VAL A 270 -12.03 13.85 -15.23
N ALA A 271 -11.36 14.98 -15.05
CA ALA A 271 -12.01 16.26 -14.77
C ALA A 271 -12.86 16.81 -15.93
N THR A 272 -12.51 16.50 -17.18
CA THR A 272 -13.17 17.06 -18.37
C THR A 272 -14.28 16.18 -18.97
N ARG A 273 -14.68 15.09 -18.31
CA ARG A 273 -15.72 14.17 -18.83
C ARG A 273 -16.88 14.01 -17.87
N SER A 274 -18.12 14.21 -18.31
CA SER A 274 -19.30 13.93 -17.49
C SER A 274 -19.29 12.49 -16.93
N TRP A 275 -20.11 12.22 -15.91
CA TRP A 275 -20.13 10.87 -15.30
C TRP A 275 -20.39 9.74 -16.32
N PRO A 276 -21.38 9.84 -17.23
CA PRO A 276 -21.61 8.82 -18.25
C PRO A 276 -20.44 8.67 -19.24
N GLU A 277 -19.83 9.78 -19.67
CA GLU A 277 -18.65 9.75 -20.54
C GLU A 277 -17.46 9.07 -19.87
N LEU A 278 -17.30 9.27 -18.56
CA LEU A 278 -16.23 8.65 -17.79
C LEU A 278 -16.44 7.14 -17.64
N GLN A 279 -17.67 6.70 -17.43
CA GLN A 279 -18.01 5.27 -17.39
C GLN A 279 -17.72 4.62 -18.74
N SER A 280 -18.22 5.20 -19.83
CA SER A 280 -17.94 4.72 -21.20
C SER A 280 -16.44 4.69 -21.52
N PHE A 281 -15.68 5.70 -21.06
CA PHE A 281 -14.22 5.72 -21.26
C PHE A 281 -13.49 4.55 -20.59
N PHE A 282 -13.98 4.04 -19.46
CA PHE A 282 -13.36 2.94 -18.71
C PHE A 282 -13.97 1.56 -18.98
N GLU A 283 -15.12 1.47 -19.64
CA GLU A 283 -15.69 0.20 -20.12
C GLU A 283 -14.68 -0.51 -21.03
N ASP A 284 -14.15 0.19 -22.03
CA ASP A 284 -13.09 -0.31 -22.91
C ASP A 284 -11.70 -0.07 -22.35
N SER A 285 -11.33 -0.84 -21.32
CA SER A 285 -9.99 -0.77 -20.68
C SER A 285 -8.82 -0.87 -21.67
N TRP A 286 -9.00 -1.57 -22.79
CA TRP A 286 -7.98 -1.69 -23.82
C TRP A 286 -7.74 -0.37 -24.57
N HIS A 287 -8.81 0.37 -24.90
CA HIS A 287 -8.69 1.69 -25.54
C HIS A 287 -8.04 2.72 -24.61
N SER A 288 -8.39 2.72 -23.33
CA SER A 288 -7.77 3.61 -22.35
C SER A 288 -6.29 3.27 -22.10
N LEU A 289 -5.92 1.98 -22.06
CA LEU A 289 -4.51 1.57 -21.91
C LEU A 289 -3.67 1.84 -23.17
N GLN A 290 -4.18 1.51 -24.36
CA GLN A 290 -3.51 1.84 -25.63
C GLN A 290 -3.27 3.34 -25.77
N PHE A 291 -4.22 4.15 -25.30
CA PHE A 291 -4.10 5.60 -25.27
C PHE A 291 -2.89 6.08 -24.42
N PHE A 292 -2.72 5.53 -23.20
CA PHE A 292 -1.56 5.88 -22.37
C PHE A 292 -0.24 5.26 -22.86
N ASP A 293 -0.29 4.15 -23.60
CA ASP A 293 0.89 3.59 -24.27
C ASP A 293 1.33 4.46 -25.47
N GLN A 294 0.37 5.00 -26.22
CA GLN A 294 0.60 5.97 -27.30
C GLN A 294 1.13 7.33 -26.82
N MET A 295 0.79 7.76 -25.59
CA MET A 295 1.43 8.92 -24.91
C MET A 295 2.93 8.72 -24.65
N GLY A 296 3.49 7.56 -25.00
CA GLY A 296 4.92 7.27 -25.00
C GLY A 296 5.28 6.34 -23.87
N GLY A 297 5.08 5.04 -24.06
CA GLY A 297 5.57 3.99 -23.16
C GLY A 297 7.05 4.18 -22.80
N ILE A 298 7.43 3.81 -21.58
CA ILE A 298 8.75 4.00 -20.96
C ILE A 298 9.90 3.67 -21.93
N PHE A 299 9.75 2.58 -22.70
CA PHE A 299 10.73 2.13 -23.68
C PHE A 299 10.92 3.08 -24.89
N THR A 300 9.86 3.72 -25.36
CA THR A 300 9.92 4.66 -26.48
C THR A 300 10.59 5.97 -26.09
N VAL A 301 10.36 6.41 -24.85
CA VAL A 301 11.00 7.59 -24.24
C VAL A 301 12.51 7.34 -24.08
N VAL A 302 12.92 6.24 -23.45
CA VAL A 302 14.34 5.89 -23.26
C VAL A 302 15.08 5.70 -24.59
N LYS A 303 14.48 4.99 -25.56
CA LYS A 303 15.07 4.77 -26.88
C LYS A 303 15.25 6.08 -27.65
N ARG A 304 14.32 7.03 -27.54
CA ARG A 304 14.37 8.34 -28.23
C ARG A 304 15.35 9.32 -27.57
N VAL A 305 15.41 9.35 -26.24
CA VAL A 305 16.43 10.11 -25.48
C VAL A 305 17.83 9.71 -25.93
N MET A 306 18.11 8.40 -26.00
CA MET A 306 19.43 7.90 -26.40
C MET A 306 19.77 8.12 -27.88
N THR A 307 18.79 8.33 -28.77
CA THR A 307 19.03 8.42 -30.22
C THR A 307 18.89 9.82 -30.82
N ARG A 308 18.13 10.72 -30.21
CA ARG A 308 17.77 12.02 -30.83
C ARG A 308 18.03 13.25 -29.96
N GLY A 309 18.55 13.11 -28.74
CA GLY A 309 18.93 14.24 -27.89
C GLY A 309 17.78 15.10 -27.35
N ALA A 310 16.54 14.90 -27.82
CA ALA A 310 15.33 15.58 -27.35
C ALA A 310 14.17 14.58 -27.21
N VAL A 311 13.33 14.78 -26.20
CA VAL A 311 12.27 13.84 -25.82
C VAL A 311 10.91 14.46 -26.18
N HIS A 312 10.16 13.74 -27.01
CA HIS A 312 8.78 14.01 -27.43
C HIS A 312 8.54 15.23 -28.36
N GLU A 313 7.82 15.00 -29.47
CA GLU A 313 7.16 16.10 -30.17
C GLU A 313 6.05 16.66 -29.28
N ILE A 314 6.33 17.78 -28.61
CA ILE A 314 5.35 18.54 -27.81
C ILE A 314 4.07 18.78 -28.61
N ARG A 315 4.18 19.00 -29.92
CA ARG A 315 3.04 19.19 -30.83
C ARG A 315 2.09 17.99 -30.85
N GLN A 316 2.62 16.76 -30.93
CA GLN A 316 1.80 15.54 -30.91
C GLN A 316 1.09 15.37 -29.56
N LEU A 317 1.80 15.61 -28.45
CA LEU A 317 1.22 15.58 -27.11
C LEU A 317 0.12 16.63 -26.96
N GLN A 318 0.35 17.85 -27.43
CA GLN A 318 -0.64 18.94 -27.42
C GLN A 318 -1.87 18.58 -28.23
N MET A 319 -1.72 18.07 -29.47
CA MET A 319 -2.85 17.67 -30.31
C MET A 319 -3.71 16.60 -29.63
N MET A 320 -3.08 15.58 -29.08
CA MET A 320 -3.77 14.51 -28.38
C MET A 320 -4.46 15.02 -27.10
N LEU A 321 -3.78 15.82 -26.27
CA LEU A 321 -4.39 16.41 -25.07
C LEU A 321 -5.56 17.34 -25.41
N ARG A 322 -5.50 18.09 -26.52
CA ARG A 322 -6.61 18.92 -27.01
C ARG A 322 -7.84 18.08 -27.32
N HIS A 323 -7.67 16.97 -28.03
CA HIS A 323 -8.78 16.06 -28.33
C HIS A 323 -9.38 15.42 -27.07
N LEU A 324 -8.57 15.11 -26.06
CA LEU A 324 -9.04 14.46 -24.84
C LEU A 324 -9.77 15.38 -23.87
N THR A 325 -9.33 16.63 -23.82
CA THR A 325 -9.85 17.64 -22.89
C THR A 325 -10.86 18.56 -23.55
N SER A 326 -11.16 18.34 -24.83
CA SER A 326 -12.09 19.13 -25.64
C SER A 326 -11.82 20.63 -25.62
N ASN A 327 -10.54 21.03 -25.48
CA ASN A 327 -10.09 22.42 -25.29
C ASN A 327 -10.75 23.16 -24.11
N LEU A 328 -11.24 22.44 -23.10
CA LEU A 328 -11.87 23.06 -21.94
C LEU A 328 -10.87 23.80 -21.06
N THR A 329 -11.31 24.93 -20.53
CA THR A 329 -10.67 25.66 -19.44
C THR A 329 -10.99 25.04 -18.08
N PHE A 330 -10.25 25.43 -17.04
CA PHE A 330 -10.52 24.96 -15.67
C PHE A 330 -11.92 25.34 -15.19
N GLN A 331 -12.39 26.54 -15.52
CA GLN A 331 -13.74 27.00 -15.16
C GLN A 331 -14.82 26.16 -15.87
N GLU A 332 -14.72 26.01 -17.19
CA GLU A 332 -15.71 25.24 -17.98
C GLU A 332 -15.78 23.78 -17.53
N ALA A 333 -14.64 23.13 -17.27
CA ALA A 333 -14.62 21.76 -16.77
C ALA A 333 -15.23 21.62 -15.37
N TYR A 334 -15.02 22.63 -14.49
CA TYR A 334 -15.62 22.67 -13.17
C TYR A 334 -17.13 22.89 -13.25
N ASP A 335 -17.61 23.82 -14.08
CA ASP A 335 -19.03 24.11 -14.23
C ASP A 335 -19.80 22.91 -14.82
N MET A 336 -19.18 22.22 -15.79
CA MET A 336 -19.77 21.04 -16.41
C MET A 336 -19.83 19.83 -15.46
N THR A 337 -18.84 19.64 -14.60
CA THR A 337 -18.66 18.34 -13.92
C THR A 337 -18.65 18.42 -12.39
N GLY A 338 -18.57 19.63 -11.85
CA GLY A 338 -18.39 19.91 -10.43
C GLY A 338 -17.03 19.50 -9.87
N ARG A 339 -16.13 18.83 -10.62
CA ARG A 339 -14.85 18.34 -10.08
C ARG A 339 -13.77 19.40 -10.12
N ILE A 340 -13.01 19.47 -9.04
CA ILE A 340 -11.92 20.42 -8.86
C ILE A 340 -10.64 19.76 -9.37
N LEU A 341 -10.12 20.24 -10.49
CA LEU A 341 -8.83 19.83 -11.03
C LEU A 341 -7.72 20.76 -10.52
N GLY A 342 -6.69 20.18 -9.92
CA GLY A 342 -5.45 20.87 -9.56
C GLY A 342 -4.26 20.37 -10.39
N ILE A 343 -3.61 21.26 -11.12
CA ILE A 343 -2.38 20.96 -11.87
C ILE A 343 -1.26 21.85 -11.33
N THR A 344 -0.20 21.24 -10.81
CA THR A 344 1.01 21.96 -10.39
C THR A 344 1.98 22.13 -11.55
N VAL A 345 2.44 23.36 -11.78
CA VAL A 345 3.45 23.72 -12.79
C VAL A 345 4.67 24.28 -12.09
N CYS A 346 5.85 23.75 -12.40
CA CYS A 346 7.12 24.25 -11.88
C CYS A 346 7.64 25.38 -12.76
N SER A 347 8.22 26.42 -12.15
CA SER A 347 8.93 27.45 -12.90
C SER A 347 10.32 26.95 -13.31
N PRO A 348 10.84 27.33 -14.49
CA PRO A 348 12.24 27.10 -14.84
C PRO A 348 13.22 27.92 -14.00
N ARG A 349 12.74 28.95 -13.28
CA ARG A 349 13.59 29.81 -12.44
C ARG A 349 13.82 29.14 -11.08
N LYS A 350 15.10 28.98 -10.69
CA LYS A 350 15.52 28.29 -9.45
C LYS A 350 14.87 28.76 -8.15
N HIS A 351 14.42 30.02 -8.08
CA HIS A 351 13.87 30.62 -6.85
C HIS A 351 12.37 30.91 -6.93
N GLU A 352 11.68 30.46 -7.98
CA GLU A 352 10.24 30.66 -8.10
C GLU A 352 9.49 29.40 -7.65
N PRO A 353 8.56 29.51 -6.69
CA PRO A 353 7.81 28.36 -6.20
C PRO A 353 6.88 27.78 -7.28
N PRO A 354 6.56 26.48 -7.21
CA PRO A 354 5.59 25.87 -8.12
C PRO A 354 4.20 26.52 -7.94
N ARG A 355 3.49 26.68 -9.06
CA ARG A 355 2.13 27.25 -9.09
C ARG A 355 1.11 26.13 -9.19
N CYS A 356 0.07 26.15 -8.37
CA CYS A 356 -1.07 25.24 -8.49
C CYS A 356 -2.18 25.94 -9.30
N LEU A 357 -2.47 25.41 -10.49
CA LEU A 357 -3.51 25.89 -11.39
C LEU A 357 -4.81 25.13 -11.15
N ASN A 358 -5.92 25.85 -10.98
CA ASN A 358 -7.26 25.29 -10.83
C ASN A 358 -8.32 26.35 -11.22
N TYR A 359 -9.60 26.01 -11.07
CA TYR A 359 -10.71 26.90 -11.43
C TYR A 359 -10.73 28.22 -10.63
N LEU A 360 -10.14 28.27 -9.43
CA LEU A 360 -10.09 29.49 -8.61
C LEU A 360 -8.91 30.40 -8.98
N THR A 361 -7.75 29.81 -9.23
CA THR A 361 -6.47 30.53 -9.43
C THR A 361 -6.17 30.81 -10.89
N SER A 362 -6.75 30.03 -11.80
CA SER A 362 -6.47 30.08 -13.24
C SER A 362 -7.70 29.64 -14.07
N PRO A 363 -8.89 30.26 -13.85
CA PRO A 363 -10.16 29.82 -14.45
C PRO A 363 -10.13 29.72 -15.97
N HIS A 364 -9.46 30.67 -16.63
CA HIS A 364 -9.43 30.80 -18.09
C HIS A 364 -8.27 30.05 -18.77
N VAL A 365 -7.43 29.35 -18.01
CA VAL A 365 -6.34 28.55 -18.59
C VAL A 365 -6.92 27.27 -19.17
N VAL A 366 -6.54 26.96 -20.40
CA VAL A 366 -6.95 25.72 -21.06
C VAL A 366 -6.21 24.52 -20.47
N ILE A 367 -6.93 23.45 -20.14
CA ILE A 367 -6.39 22.34 -19.36
C ILE A 367 -5.23 21.64 -20.08
N TRP A 368 -5.32 21.41 -21.40
CA TRP A 368 -4.23 20.77 -22.14
C TRP A 368 -2.91 21.56 -22.08
N SER A 369 -2.97 22.90 -22.02
CA SER A 369 -1.77 23.73 -21.96
C SER A 369 -1.14 23.67 -20.58
N ALA A 370 -1.95 23.66 -19.52
CA ALA A 370 -1.51 23.43 -18.15
C ALA A 370 -0.85 22.05 -17.97
N VAL A 371 -1.46 20.99 -18.52
CA VAL A 371 -0.88 19.63 -18.52
C VAL A 371 0.44 19.60 -19.27
N THR A 372 0.50 20.23 -20.44
CA THR A 372 1.74 20.29 -21.25
C THR A 372 2.85 21.01 -20.49
N ALA A 373 2.56 22.16 -19.88
CA ALA A 373 3.51 22.93 -19.09
C ALA A 373 3.98 22.18 -17.84
N SER A 374 3.09 21.44 -17.17
CA SER A 374 3.44 20.61 -16.00
C SER A 374 4.36 19.44 -16.37
N CYS A 375 4.13 18.85 -17.54
CA CYS A 375 5.00 17.81 -18.08
C CYS A 375 6.37 18.35 -18.54
N ALA A 376 6.48 19.65 -18.84
CA ALA A 376 7.67 20.28 -19.43
C ALA A 376 8.84 20.49 -18.45
N PHE A 377 9.34 19.40 -17.84
CA PHE A 377 10.49 19.46 -16.93
C PHE A 377 11.80 19.78 -17.67
N PRO A 378 12.69 20.60 -17.08
CA PRO A 378 14.00 20.90 -17.65
C PRO A 378 14.79 19.62 -17.97
N GLY A 379 15.23 19.46 -19.22
CA GLY A 379 15.96 18.29 -19.72
C GLY A 379 15.11 17.21 -20.40
N LEU A 380 13.77 17.26 -20.30
CA LEU A 380 12.88 16.39 -21.08
C LEU A 380 12.45 17.05 -22.40
N PHE A 381 12.40 18.38 -22.46
CA PHE A 381 11.93 19.13 -23.62
C PHE A 381 12.91 20.25 -23.99
N GLU A 382 13.11 20.49 -25.29
CA GLU A 382 13.89 21.63 -25.78
C GLU A 382 13.19 22.94 -25.41
N ALA A 383 13.96 23.90 -24.90
CA ALA A 383 13.52 25.27 -24.73
C ALA A 383 13.39 25.90 -26.13
N ASN A 384 12.17 26.17 -26.56
CA ASN A 384 11.92 27.05 -27.70
C ASN A 384 11.70 28.48 -27.21
#